data_AF-W1Y623-F1
#
_entry.id   AF-W1Y623-F1
#
_cell.length_a   1.000
_cell.length_b   1.000
_cell.length_c   1.000
_cell.angle_alpha   90.00
_cell.angle_beta   90.00
_cell.angle_gamma   90.00
#
_symmetry.space_group_name_H-M   'P 1'
#
loop_
_entity.id
_entity.type
_entity.pdbx_description
1 polymer ?
#
loop_
_entity_poly.entity_id
_entity_poly.type
_entity_poly.pdbx_seq_one_letter_code
_entity_poly.pdbx_strand_id
1 'polypeptide(L)'
;NNTIKLSDDDEKISTPGKKQIWRTDTGDMLTLFDEQGVGRPILQDIFVHGKQIYQIPTAQAVQRYAKDSLSAIPAPFKRIDSPEKYSVSLSKRLIEAKNTTIQHVKNMIKEF
;
A
#
# COMPACT_ATOMS: atom_id res chain seq x y z
N ASN A 1 3.57 2.22 -18.54
CA ASN A 1 4.96 1.89 -18.15
C ASN A 1 5.07 1.69 -16.66
N ASN A 2 5.31 0.46 -16.21
CA ASN A 2 5.64 0.17 -14.82
C ASN A 2 7.17 0.23 -14.68
N THR A 3 7.69 1.04 -13.75
CA THR A 3 9.13 1.17 -13.48
C THR A 3 9.51 0.39 -12.24
N ILE A 4 10.77 -0.08 -12.19
CA ILE A 4 11.34 -0.73 -11.01
C ILE A 4 12.76 -0.21 -10.77
N LYS A 5 13.13 -0.03 -9.50
CA LYS A 5 14.49 0.25 -9.05
C LYS A 5 15.04 -0.98 -8.33
N LEU A 6 16.21 -1.45 -8.77
CA LEU A 6 16.91 -2.58 -8.16
C LEU A 6 17.83 -2.13 -7.02
N SER A 7 18.17 -3.07 -6.15
CA SER A 7 19.02 -2.89 -4.97
C SER A 7 19.71 -4.22 -4.70
N ASP A 8 20.91 -4.21 -4.13
CA ASP A 8 21.60 -5.44 -3.70
C ASP A 8 20.86 -6.12 -2.54
N ASP A 9 20.12 -5.33 -1.78
CA ASP A 9 19.14 -5.78 -0.79
C ASP A 9 17.78 -5.98 -1.47
N ASP A 10 17.36 -7.25 -1.60
CA ASP A 10 16.10 -7.64 -2.24
C ASP A 10 14.86 -7.01 -1.58
N GLU A 11 14.90 -6.74 -0.27
CA GLU A 11 13.79 -6.09 0.46
C GLU A 11 13.64 -4.62 0.04
N LYS A 12 14.72 -3.99 -0.44
CA LYS A 12 14.76 -2.59 -0.90
C LYS A 12 14.45 -2.43 -2.38
N ILE A 13 14.10 -3.50 -3.08
CA ILE A 13 13.60 -3.42 -4.46
C ILE A 13 12.18 -2.85 -4.46
N SER A 14 11.97 -1.78 -5.21
CA SER A 14 10.67 -1.09 -5.28
C SER A 14 9.59 -2.00 -5.85
N THR A 15 8.36 -1.91 -5.33
CA THR A 15 7.21 -2.61 -5.92
C THR A 15 6.67 -1.81 -7.12
N PRO A 16 6.61 -2.37 -8.33
CA PRO A 16 6.25 -1.63 -9.54
C PRO A 16 4.75 -1.30 -9.62
N GLY A 17 4.39 -0.43 -10.59
CA GLY A 17 3.01 -0.16 -11.02
C GLY A 17 2.16 0.73 -10.12
N LYS A 18 0.98 1.13 -10.63
CA LYS A 18 -0.05 1.84 -9.83
C LYS A 18 -0.75 0.83 -8.91
N LYS A 19 -0.98 1.21 -7.65
CA LYS A 19 -1.46 0.32 -6.59
C LYS A 19 -2.62 0.93 -5.81
N GLN A 20 -3.38 0.08 -5.14
CA GLN A 20 -4.36 0.43 -4.09
C GLN A 20 -3.98 -0.31 -2.80
N ILE A 21 -4.35 0.26 -1.66
CA ILE A 21 -4.20 -0.34 -0.33
C ILE A 21 -5.59 -0.62 0.24
N TRP A 22 -5.76 -1.82 0.79
CA TRP A 22 -7.00 -2.27 1.38
C TRP A 22 -6.78 -2.65 2.84
N ARG A 23 -7.54 -2.03 3.74
CA ARG A 23 -7.55 -2.40 5.16
C ARG A 23 -8.46 -3.60 5.39
N THR A 24 -7.91 -4.67 5.94
CA THR A 24 -8.64 -5.85 6.40
C THR A 24 -8.68 -5.88 7.92
N ASP A 25 -9.32 -6.91 8.48
CA ASP A 25 -9.36 -7.13 9.93
C ASP A 25 -8.00 -7.52 10.52
N THR A 26 -7.07 -8.02 9.69
CA THR A 26 -5.78 -8.58 10.11
C THR A 26 -4.57 -7.77 9.66
N GLY A 27 -4.76 -6.71 8.86
CA GLY A 27 -3.67 -5.88 8.37
C GLY A 27 -4.05 -5.08 7.14
N ASP A 28 -3.04 -4.66 6.39
CA ASP A 28 -3.21 -3.97 5.11
C ASP A 28 -2.73 -4.87 3.95
N MET A 29 -3.45 -4.84 2.82
CA MET A 29 -3.12 -5.57 1.60
C MET A 29 -2.94 -4.60 0.43
N LEU A 30 -1.84 -4.73 -0.30
CA LEU A 30 -1.56 -3.96 -1.50
C LEU A 30 -1.94 -4.77 -2.73
N THR A 31 -2.68 -4.16 -3.65
CA THR A 31 -3.08 -4.74 -4.93
C THR A 31 -2.59 -3.88 -6.09
N LEU A 32 -2.64 -4.41 -7.32
CA LEU A 32 -2.62 -3.55 -8.50
C LEU A 32 -3.88 -2.66 -8.51
N PHE A 33 -3.80 -1.49 -9.15
CA PHE A 33 -4.90 -0.52 -9.13
C PHE A 33 -6.17 -1.03 -9.85
N ASP A 34 -6.02 -1.91 -10.84
CA ASP A 34 -7.09 -2.58 -11.58
C ASP A 34 -7.56 -3.89 -10.91
N GLU A 35 -7.00 -4.24 -9.76
CA GLU A 35 -7.34 -5.44 -9.00
C GLU A 35 -8.30 -5.10 -7.86
N GLN A 36 -9.41 -5.83 -7.79
CA GLN A 36 -10.33 -5.74 -6.66
C GLN A 36 -9.70 -6.39 -5.42
N GLY A 37 -9.51 -5.61 -4.36
CA GLY A 37 -9.02 -6.11 -3.08
C GLY A 37 -10.15 -6.46 -2.10
N VAL A 38 -9.74 -7.02 -0.96
CA VAL A 38 -10.60 -7.37 0.17
C VAL A 38 -10.48 -6.30 1.25
N GLY A 39 -11.61 -5.85 1.79
CA GLY A 39 -11.65 -4.86 2.86
C GLY A 39 -11.92 -3.44 2.37
N ARG A 40 -11.55 -2.44 3.19
CA ARG A 40 -11.83 -1.03 2.91
C ARG A 40 -10.68 -0.40 2.11
N PRO A 41 -10.92 0.23 0.95
CA PRO A 41 -9.88 0.97 0.24
C PRO A 41 -9.44 2.20 1.04
N ILE A 42 -8.14 2.40 1.16
CA ILE A 42 -7.55 3.49 1.96
C ILE A 42 -7.23 4.71 1.09
N LEU A 43 -6.71 4.51 -0.12
CA LEU A 43 -6.41 5.64 -1.02
C LEU A 43 -7.71 6.14 -1.66
N GLN A 44 -7.96 7.44 -1.50
CA GLN A 44 -9.11 8.15 -2.04
C GLN A 44 -8.66 9.21 -3.03
N ASP A 45 -9.44 9.39 -4.09
CA ASP A 45 -9.18 10.44 -5.07
C ASP A 45 -9.45 11.81 -4.44
N ILE A 46 -8.42 12.65 -4.39
CA ILE A 46 -8.52 14.03 -3.88
C ILE A 46 -8.74 15.00 -5.04
N PHE A 47 -7.94 14.85 -6.09
CA PHE A 47 -8.01 15.62 -7.32
C PHE A 47 -8.10 14.69 -8.53
N VAL A 48 -9.02 14.99 -9.44
CA VAL A 48 -9.18 14.29 -10.72
C VAL A 48 -9.17 15.33 -11.84
N HIS A 49 -8.26 15.17 -12.81
CA HIS A 49 -8.05 16.13 -13.91
C HIS A 49 -7.87 17.58 -13.45
N GLY A 50 -7.10 17.79 -12.36
CA GLY A 50 -6.84 19.12 -11.80
C GLY A 50 -7.98 19.74 -10.98
N LYS A 51 -9.12 19.04 -10.84
CA LYS A 51 -10.26 19.48 -10.03
C LYS A 51 -10.32 18.73 -8.71
N GLN A 52 -10.47 19.46 -7.59
CA GLN A 52 -10.72 18.85 -6.29
C GLN A 52 -12.12 18.22 -6.28
N ILE A 53 -12.19 16.92 -5.99
CA ILE A 53 -13.45 16.18 -5.85
C ILE A 53 -13.70 15.72 -4.41
N TYR A 54 -12.66 15.69 -3.59
CA TYR A 54 -12.78 15.38 -2.17
C TYR A 54 -13.26 16.59 -1.37
N GLN A 55 -14.20 16.35 -0.47
CA GLN A 55 -14.67 17.37 0.47
C GLN A 55 -13.73 17.44 1.66
N ILE A 56 -13.07 18.59 1.85
CA ILE A 56 -12.14 18.81 2.98
C ILE A 56 -12.96 18.79 4.28
N PRO A 57 -12.66 17.87 5.23
CA PRO A 57 -13.33 17.82 6.51
C PRO A 57 -12.91 18.98 7.42
N THR A 58 -13.73 19.28 8.42
CA THR A 58 -13.36 20.23 9.48
C THR A 58 -12.28 19.64 10.39
N ALA A 59 -11.57 20.50 11.12
CA ALA A 59 -10.58 20.05 12.11
C ALA A 59 -11.20 19.11 13.16
N GLN A 60 -12.43 19.37 13.62
CA GLN A 60 -13.12 18.48 14.55
C GLN A 60 -13.44 17.11 13.93
N ALA A 61 -13.83 17.08 12.65
CA ALA A 61 -14.09 15.83 11.93
C ALA A 61 -12.79 15.02 11.76
N VAL A 62 -11.66 15.67 11.44
CA VAL A 62 -10.35 15.00 11.40
C VAL A 62 -9.95 14.46 12.78
N GLN A 63 -10.14 15.24 13.85
CA GLN A 63 -9.83 14.79 15.20
C GLN A 63 -10.67 13.57 15.60
N ARG A 64 -11.97 13.59 15.29
CA ARG A 64 -12.87 12.45 15.54
C ARG A 64 -12.44 11.23 14.75
N TYR A 65 -12.17 11.38 13.45
CA TYR A 65 -11.68 10.30 12.60
C TYR A 65 -10.40 9.65 13.15
N ALA A 66 -9.45 10.45 13.63
CA ALA A 66 -8.21 9.95 14.23
C ALA A 66 -8.47 9.14 15.52
N LYS A 67 -9.34 9.64 16.41
CA LYS A 67 -9.74 8.94 17.64
C LYS A 67 -10.45 7.62 17.33
N ASP A 68 -11.41 7.65 16.41
CA ASP A 68 -12.19 6.47 16.02
C ASP A 68 -11.27 5.43 15.37
N SER A 69 -10.37 5.85 14.48
CA SER A 69 -9.39 4.97 13.84
C SER A 69 -8.45 4.31 14.86
N LEU A 70 -7.92 5.09 15.82
CA LEU A 70 -7.06 4.55 16.87
C LEU A 70 -7.80 3.59 17.80
N SER A 71 -9.08 3.86 18.08
CA SER A 71 -9.91 2.98 18.90
C SER A 71 -10.12 1.60 18.25
N ALA A 72 -10.23 1.57 16.92
CA ALA A 72 -10.45 0.36 16.13
C ALA A 72 -9.19 -0.52 15.97
N ILE A 73 -7.99 0.02 16.19
CA ILE A 73 -6.75 -0.77 16.10
C ILE A 73 -6.67 -1.71 17.32
N PRO A 74 -6.42 -3.02 17.14
CA PRO A 74 -6.23 -3.96 18.24
C PRO A 74 -5.12 -3.54 19.22
N ALA A 75 -5.35 -3.78 20.51
CA ALA A 75 -4.43 -3.38 21.59
C ALA A 75 -2.96 -3.79 21.39
N PRO A 76 -2.63 -4.98 20.84
CA PRO A 76 -1.25 -5.38 20.63
C PRO A 76 -0.43 -4.47 19.71
N PHE A 77 -1.07 -3.85 18.72
CA PHE A 77 -0.44 -2.91 17.80
C PHE A 77 -0.29 -1.49 18.39
N LYS A 78 -0.92 -1.22 19.55
CA LYS A 78 -0.93 0.11 20.21
C LYS A 78 0.04 0.21 21.39
N ARG A 79 0.74 -0.87 21.75
CA ARG A 79 1.68 -0.86 22.89
C ARG A 79 2.88 0.05 22.58
N ILE A 80 3.33 0.79 23.60
CA ILE A 80 4.55 1.61 23.50
C ILE A 80 5.78 0.71 23.55
N ASP A 81 5.78 -0.25 24.48
CA ASP A 81 6.83 -1.26 24.58
C ASP A 81 6.42 -2.53 23.84
N SER A 82 7.34 -3.02 23.02
CA SER A 82 7.23 -4.28 22.27
C SER A 82 5.86 -4.47 21.57
N PRO A 83 5.47 -3.56 20.65
CA PRO A 83 4.24 -3.72 19.87
C PRO A 83 4.32 -4.94 18.95
N GLU A 84 3.17 -5.55 18.68
CA GLU A 84 3.09 -6.57 17.63
C GLU A 84 3.32 -5.94 16.24
N LYS A 85 3.89 -6.72 15.32
CA LYS A 85 4.13 -6.26 13.95
C LYS A 85 2.81 -6.22 13.19
N TYR A 86 2.42 -5.03 12.72
CA TYR A 86 1.25 -4.87 11.87
C TYR A 86 1.49 -5.52 10.50
N SER A 87 0.58 -6.40 10.09
CA SER A 87 0.74 -7.16 8.85
C SER A 87 0.51 -6.28 7.63
N VAL A 88 1.45 -6.32 6.69
CA VAL A 88 1.33 -5.69 5.37
C VAL A 88 1.69 -6.73 4.33
N SER A 89 0.79 -6.96 3.37
CA SER A 89 0.92 -8.03 2.38
C SER A 89 0.73 -7.52 0.96
N LEU A 90 1.26 -8.26 -0.01
CA LEU A 90 1.05 -8.01 -1.44
C LEU A 90 0.09 -9.06 -1.99
N SER A 91 -0.81 -8.67 -2.90
CA SER A 91 -1.65 -9.62 -3.63
C SER A 91 -0.79 -10.55 -4.49
N LYS A 92 -1.34 -11.72 -4.84
CA LYS A 92 -0.65 -12.69 -5.71
C LYS A 92 -0.26 -12.05 -7.05
N ARG A 93 -1.20 -11.34 -7.69
CA ARG A 93 -0.94 -10.63 -8.96
C ARG A 93 0.18 -9.60 -8.82
N LEU A 94 0.23 -8.88 -7.69
CA LEU A 94 1.26 -7.88 -7.46
C LEU A 94 2.65 -8.51 -7.20
N ILE A 95 2.70 -9.64 -6.49
CA ILE A 95 3.93 -10.42 -6.28
C ILE A 95 4.46 -10.93 -7.63
N GLU A 96 3.59 -11.55 -8.43
CA GLU A 96 3.94 -12.04 -9.76
C GLU A 96 4.46 -10.90 -10.65
N ALA A 97 3.74 -9.78 -10.72
CA ALA A 97 4.17 -8.60 -11.47
C ALA A 97 5.53 -8.07 -11.00
N LYS A 98 5.78 -8.03 -9.68
CA LYS A 98 7.08 -7.63 -9.11
C LYS A 98 8.19 -8.58 -9.58
N ASN A 99 8.01 -9.88 -9.41
CA ASN A 99 9.01 -10.89 -9.74
C ASN A 99 9.32 -10.94 -11.24
N THR A 100 8.29 -10.89 -12.09
CA THR A 100 8.46 -10.83 -13.55
C THR A 100 9.25 -9.58 -13.96
N THR A 101 8.95 -8.42 -13.37
CA THR A 101 9.68 -7.18 -13.69
C THR A 101 11.14 -7.25 -13.23
N ILE A 102 11.42 -7.80 -12.05
CA ILE A 102 12.79 -8.01 -11.56
C ILE A 102 13.56 -8.93 -12.52
N GLN A 103 12.96 -10.06 -12.91
CA GLN A 103 13.62 -11.02 -13.79
C GLN A 103 13.91 -10.43 -15.17
N HIS A 104 12.98 -9.65 -15.72
CA HIS A 104 13.17 -8.98 -16.99
C HIS A 104 14.36 -8.01 -16.96
N VAL A 105 14.47 -7.17 -15.93
CA VAL A 105 15.61 -6.25 -15.79
C VAL A 105 16.93 -6.99 -15.57
N LYS A 106 16.93 -8.05 -14.75
CA LYS A 106 18.13 -8.89 -14.54
C LYS A 106 18.59 -9.55 -15.84
N ASN A 107 17.68 -9.97 -16.72
CA ASN A 107 18.03 -10.56 -18.01
C ASN A 107 18.61 -9.51 -18.97
N MET A 108 18.00 -8.33 -19.07
CA MET A 108 18.53 -7.24 -19.90
C MET A 108 19.97 -6.89 -19.50
N ILE A 109 20.27 -6.78 -18.20
CA ILE A 109 21.63 -6.46 -17.71
C ILE A 109 22.65 -7.55 -18.11
N LYS A 110 22.25 -8.83 -18.18
CA LYS A 110 23.15 -9.93 -18.57
C LYS A 110 23.45 -9.99 -20.08
N GLU A 111 22.58 -9.38 -20.89
CA GLU A 111 22.74 -9.30 -22.34
C GLU A 111 23.63 -8.12 -22.76
N PHE A 112 23.98 -7.23 -21.82
CA PHE A 112 25.00 -6.19 -21.96
C PHE A 112 26.36 -6.69 -21.44
#